data_AF-A0A2N5Z2L4-F1
#
_entry.id   AF-A0A2N5Z2L4-F1
#
_cell.length_a   1.000
_cell.length_b   1.000
_cell.length_c   1.000
_cell.angle_alpha   90.00
_cell.angle_beta   90.00
_cell.angle_gamma   90.00
#
_symmetry.space_group_name_H-M   'P 1'
#
loop_
_entity.id
_entity.type
_entity.pdbx_description
1 polymer ?
#
loop_
_entity_poly.entity_id
_entity_poly.type
_entity_poly.pdbx_seq_one_letter_code
_entity_poly.pdbx_strand_id
1 'polypeptide(L)'
;TYEYSKYTTRGSSELTINTEKQVNSKIDNDALDHDYIKQYSLGYGEIWSLVIPNIKGGRMGYIGQNEKAMEVVSPNYRQTVAQQMSYWGEQLSSGGTFYFGASIFLLFLLGMFFIKDKMKWALFAVSFLAVLLSWKYSGLTDWFIDNFPLFNKFRDTKMMLIVAQLSFPLLGFVFVNNLLENQIDKKKFFYISGGLTGLFFLFYIMPSVWFDFFSRMEVDQFNKLLGNYKGNPNAISQIRDLKSEIVNARIEIFKQDVLRSLIFVIVTAVIIYLFITKKLKRNAFIILLGLIITIDLWFVDRRYLNDDNFQSKRKLEVPFQKTQADKFILQDKDPNFRVFNLTVDPFSDASTSYYHKSIGGYHGAKLKRYQELIEHQISKNNMRVLNMLNTKYFIVADNNRQPFAQVNPEALGNVWFVEDYRIVPNANEEMLALNDFNPGREAIVDKRFERFVEGKSFTKDTLSGIRLDSYKPNHLTYSAKCNEEELAVFSEIYYPEGWQAFIDGVPVEHFRVNYILRAMVIPQGEHQIEFKFEPRSYYLGNKVSLISSLILLLLVAFIFGKEIYLWYKKQSIND
;
A
#
# COMPACT_ATOMS: atom_id res chain seq x y z
N THR A 1 -8.47 -4.26 -13.99
CA THR A 1 -8.27 -3.39 -12.80
C THR A 1 -9.29 -2.28 -12.68
N TYR A 2 -9.53 -1.48 -13.73
CA TYR A 2 -10.53 -0.39 -13.66
C TYR A 2 -11.95 -0.88 -13.33
N GLU A 3 -12.45 -1.91 -14.02
CA GLU A 3 -13.73 -2.57 -13.74
C GLU A 3 -13.84 -3.00 -12.26
N TYR A 4 -12.88 -3.79 -11.77
CA TYR A 4 -12.83 -4.23 -10.38
C TYR A 4 -12.80 -3.08 -9.38
N SER A 5 -12.07 -1.99 -9.68
CA SER A 5 -11.89 -0.86 -8.75
C SER A 5 -13.21 -0.22 -8.30
N LYS A 6 -14.23 -0.23 -9.17
CA LYS A 6 -15.57 0.30 -8.89
C LYS A 6 -16.30 -0.45 -7.76
N TYR A 7 -15.94 -1.71 -7.53
CA TYR A 7 -16.55 -2.58 -6.51
C TYR A 7 -15.69 -2.72 -5.25
N THR A 8 -14.54 -2.06 -5.21
CA THR A 8 -13.60 -2.12 -4.07
C THR A 8 -13.83 -0.97 -3.11
N THR A 9 -13.11 -0.96 -1.99
CA THR A 9 -13.05 0.17 -1.05
C THR A 9 -12.63 1.50 -1.70
N ARG A 10 -12.13 1.48 -2.93
CA ARG A 10 -11.84 2.68 -3.74
C ARG A 10 -13.03 3.16 -4.56
N GLY A 11 -14.08 2.38 -4.70
CA GLY A 11 -15.32 2.75 -5.39
C GLY A 11 -16.41 3.18 -4.40
N SER A 12 -17.61 3.35 -4.93
CA SER A 12 -18.71 3.95 -4.18
C SER A 12 -19.38 3.07 -3.15
N SER A 13 -19.75 3.67 -2.02
CA SER A 13 -20.68 3.08 -1.04
C SER A 13 -22.11 3.21 -1.55
N GLU A 14 -22.91 2.15 -1.42
CA GLU A 14 -24.37 2.26 -1.51
C GLU A 14 -25.02 2.50 -0.13
N LEU A 15 -24.28 2.30 0.95
CA LEU A 15 -24.77 2.53 2.31
C LEU A 15 -24.73 4.02 2.66
N THR A 16 -25.79 4.48 3.30
CA THR A 16 -25.88 5.84 3.90
C THR A 16 -26.07 5.80 5.42
N ILE A 17 -26.04 4.60 6.02
CA ILE A 17 -26.15 4.40 7.46
C ILE A 17 -24.78 4.59 8.13
N ASN A 18 -24.70 5.48 9.12
CA ASN A 18 -23.44 5.73 9.84
C ASN A 18 -23.22 4.68 10.94
N THR A 19 -21.98 4.20 11.08
CA THR A 19 -21.50 3.63 12.34
C THR A 19 -21.09 4.76 13.30
N GLU A 20 -21.46 4.65 14.58
CA GLU A 20 -21.24 5.64 15.68
C GLU A 20 -19.77 6.03 15.95
N LYS A 21 -18.80 5.67 15.09
CA LYS A 21 -17.38 6.04 15.21
C LYS A 21 -16.79 6.85 14.05
N GLN A 22 -17.57 7.26 13.05
CA GLN A 22 -17.11 8.23 12.04
C GLN A 22 -17.80 9.58 12.23
N VAL A 23 -17.42 10.28 13.30
CA VAL A 23 -17.62 11.73 13.40
C VAL A 23 -16.40 12.36 12.70
N ASN A 24 -16.56 12.74 11.42
CA ASN A 24 -15.74 13.70 10.64
C ASN A 24 -15.31 13.29 9.22
N SER A 25 -15.92 12.30 8.56
CA SER A 25 -15.81 12.17 7.10
C SER A 25 -17.11 12.64 6.45
N LYS A 26 -17.03 13.69 5.63
CA LYS A 26 -18.07 13.93 4.61
C LYS A 26 -18.14 12.65 3.79
N ILE A 27 -19.34 12.09 3.67
CA ILE A 27 -19.63 10.94 2.81
C ILE A 27 -19.52 11.44 1.36
N ASP A 28 -18.30 11.48 0.83
CA ASP A 28 -18.12 11.57 -0.61
C ASP A 28 -18.07 10.16 -1.18
N ASN A 29 -19.18 9.79 -1.81
CA ASN A 29 -19.50 8.43 -2.22
C ASN A 29 -18.56 7.85 -3.29
N ASP A 30 -17.44 8.45 -3.66
CA ASP A 30 -16.52 7.90 -4.69
C ASP A 30 -15.03 8.25 -4.42
N ALA A 31 -14.64 8.49 -3.17
CA ALA A 31 -13.27 8.84 -2.82
C ALA A 31 -12.77 8.03 -1.62
N LEU A 32 -11.45 7.75 -1.60
CA LEU A 32 -10.81 7.40 -0.34
C LEU A 32 -10.79 8.65 0.56
N ASP A 33 -10.92 8.44 1.86
CA ASP A 33 -10.87 9.52 2.85
C ASP A 33 -9.56 10.33 2.73
N HIS A 34 -9.64 11.65 2.87
CA HIS A 34 -8.49 12.54 2.69
C HIS A 34 -7.36 12.22 3.68
N ASP A 35 -7.70 11.92 4.93
CA ASP A 35 -6.70 11.58 5.94
C ASP A 35 -6.08 10.21 5.62
N TYR A 36 -6.88 9.27 5.11
CA TYR A 36 -6.36 7.98 4.63
C TYR A 36 -5.37 8.13 3.47
N ILE A 37 -5.67 8.94 2.45
CA ILE A 37 -4.77 9.19 1.31
C ILE A 37 -3.48 9.85 1.78
N LYS A 38 -3.57 10.76 2.75
CA LYS A 38 -2.45 11.57 3.23
C LYS A 38 -1.69 10.98 4.41
N GLN A 39 -2.10 9.83 4.94
CA GLN A 39 -1.53 9.23 6.15
C GLN A 39 -0.04 8.89 6.03
N TYR A 40 0.43 8.64 4.81
CA TYR A 40 1.81 8.29 4.49
C TYR A 40 2.54 9.39 3.68
N SER A 41 1.90 10.52 3.45
CA SER A 41 2.47 11.67 2.73
C SER A 41 3.56 12.37 3.53
N LEU A 42 4.47 13.06 2.84
CA LEU A 42 5.60 13.74 3.47
C LEU A 42 5.16 14.99 4.25
N GLY A 43 5.71 15.20 5.43
CA GLY A 43 5.61 16.48 6.14
C GLY A 43 6.40 17.60 5.46
N TYR A 44 6.27 18.82 5.99
CA TYR A 44 7.12 19.94 5.58
C TYR A 44 8.59 19.64 5.92
N GLY A 45 9.50 20.00 5.00
CA GLY A 45 10.94 19.74 5.14
C GLY A 45 11.36 18.28 4.90
N GLU A 46 10.45 17.30 4.97
CA GLU A 46 10.76 15.90 4.64
C GLU A 46 11.19 15.71 3.20
N ILE A 47 10.89 16.65 2.30
CA ILE A 47 11.34 16.56 0.90
C ILE A 47 12.85 16.56 0.75
N TRP A 48 13.59 17.08 1.73
CA TRP A 48 15.05 16.96 1.71
C TRP A 48 15.52 15.51 1.84
N SER A 49 14.65 14.56 2.16
CA SER A 49 14.90 13.11 2.07
C SER A 49 15.37 12.66 0.69
N LEU A 50 14.99 13.40 -0.37
CA LEU A 50 15.49 13.22 -1.74
C LEU A 50 17.01 13.30 -1.85
N VAL A 51 17.66 14.00 -0.92
CA VAL A 51 19.10 14.31 -0.96
C VAL A 51 19.80 14.04 0.37
N ILE A 52 19.07 13.88 1.48
CA ILE A 52 19.59 13.66 2.82
C ILE A 52 18.71 12.57 3.49
N PRO A 53 19.13 11.30 3.52
CA PRO A 53 18.26 10.17 3.87
C PRO A 53 17.48 10.30 5.17
N ASN A 54 18.17 10.56 6.28
CA ASN A 54 17.56 10.66 7.61
C ASN A 54 17.20 12.10 8.00
N ILE A 55 16.74 12.94 7.06
CA ILE A 55 16.30 14.31 7.38
C ILE A 55 15.24 14.37 8.50
N LYS A 56 14.38 13.33 8.57
CA LYS A 56 13.44 13.09 9.67
C LYS A 56 13.61 11.70 10.30
N GLY A 57 14.83 11.13 10.23
CA GLY A 57 15.16 9.85 10.88
C GLY A 57 15.02 8.58 10.02
N GLY A 58 14.50 8.68 8.79
CA GLY A 58 14.47 7.56 7.84
C GLY A 58 13.44 6.50 8.20
N ARG A 59 13.86 5.22 8.31
CA ARG A 59 12.96 4.10 8.69
C ARG A 59 12.50 4.26 10.14
N MET A 60 11.24 3.94 10.42
CA MET A 60 10.82 3.81 11.81
C MET A 60 11.63 2.73 12.53
N GLY A 61 12.16 3.12 13.68
CA GLY A 61 12.93 2.31 14.60
C GLY A 61 13.07 3.05 15.91
N TYR A 62 13.94 2.56 16.79
CA TYR A 62 14.21 3.17 18.08
C TYR A 62 15.53 3.94 18.04
N ILE A 63 15.60 5.10 18.72
CA ILE A 63 16.84 5.90 18.80
C ILE A 63 17.99 5.06 19.37
N GLY A 64 17.70 4.15 20.30
CA GLY A 64 18.69 3.26 20.90
C GLY A 64 19.43 2.35 19.93
N GLN A 65 18.96 2.21 18.68
CA GLN A 65 19.66 1.47 17.63
C GLN A 65 20.82 2.27 16.99
N ASN A 66 20.93 3.57 17.28
CA ASN A 66 22.02 4.42 16.80
C ASN A 66 22.96 4.77 17.95
N GLU A 67 24.12 4.08 18.01
CA GLU A 67 25.11 4.25 19.08
C GLU A 67 25.60 5.70 19.20
N LYS A 68 25.95 6.34 18.09
CA LYS A 68 26.41 7.74 18.06
C LYS A 68 25.36 8.73 18.57
N ALA A 69 24.09 8.50 18.26
CA ALA A 69 22.99 9.31 18.79
C ALA A 69 22.84 9.14 20.31
N MET A 70 23.18 7.96 20.86
CA MET A 70 23.14 7.71 22.30
C MET A 70 24.36 8.28 23.05
N GLU A 71 25.49 8.49 22.39
CA GLU A 71 26.69 9.10 22.98
C GLU A 71 26.46 10.55 23.42
N VAL A 72 25.66 11.30 22.64
CA VAL A 72 25.31 12.70 22.94
C VAL A 72 24.21 12.84 24.00
N VAL A 73 23.58 11.73 24.40
CA VAL A 73 22.51 11.72 25.41
C VAL A 73 23.08 11.55 26.80
N SER A 74 22.61 12.40 27.71
CA SER A 74 22.97 12.37 29.12
C SER A 74 22.65 11.01 29.76
N PRO A 75 23.56 10.41 30.59
CA PRO A 75 23.38 9.08 31.17
C PRO A 75 22.01 8.84 31.83
N ASN A 76 21.48 9.85 32.53
CA ASN A 76 20.20 9.78 33.25
C ASN A 76 18.99 9.58 32.31
N TYR A 77 19.09 9.99 31.05
CA TYR A 77 17.99 9.93 30.08
C TYR A 77 18.18 8.83 29.02
N ARG A 78 19.36 8.19 28.95
CA ARG A 78 19.70 7.22 27.89
C ARG A 78 18.68 6.10 27.76
N GLN A 79 18.23 5.50 28.86
CA GLN A 79 17.27 4.40 28.81
C GLN A 79 15.92 4.85 28.24
N THR A 80 15.44 6.03 28.64
CA THR A 80 14.15 6.58 28.18
C THR A 80 14.21 7.04 26.73
N VAL A 81 15.31 7.72 26.34
CA VAL A 81 15.54 8.20 24.97
C VAL A 81 15.74 7.03 24.00
N ALA A 82 16.42 5.97 24.43
CA ALA A 82 16.66 4.79 23.61
C ALA A 82 15.36 4.13 23.11
N GLN A 83 14.26 4.24 23.87
CA GLN A 83 12.94 3.70 23.51
C GLN A 83 12.07 4.67 22.69
N GLN A 84 12.54 5.89 22.45
CA GLN A 84 11.83 6.85 21.60
C GLN A 84 12.03 6.51 20.13
N MET A 85 11.07 6.93 19.30
CA MET A 85 11.13 6.69 17.86
C MET A 85 12.26 7.49 17.21
N SER A 86 13.04 6.82 16.36
CA SER A 86 14.09 7.43 15.55
C SER A 86 13.52 8.27 14.41
N TYR A 87 12.30 8.00 13.96
CA TYR A 87 11.59 8.78 12.93
C TYR A 87 10.68 9.84 13.60
N TRP A 88 10.72 11.07 13.09
CA TRP A 88 9.96 12.21 13.64
C TRP A 88 9.27 13.05 12.55
N GLY A 89 9.01 12.44 11.39
CA GLY A 89 8.19 13.05 10.35
C GLY A 89 6.70 12.82 10.56
N GLU A 90 5.90 13.19 9.57
CA GLU A 90 4.45 13.23 9.66
C GLU A 90 3.75 11.97 9.13
N GLN A 91 4.53 10.98 8.69
CA GLN A 91 3.99 9.71 8.19
C GLN A 91 3.55 8.81 9.35
N LEU A 92 2.44 8.09 9.19
CA LEU A 92 1.96 7.10 10.16
C LEU A 92 3.00 6.01 10.44
N SER A 93 3.71 5.59 9.39
CA SER A 93 4.87 4.72 9.48
C SER A 93 5.77 4.96 8.26
N SER A 94 7.04 5.28 8.52
CA SER A 94 8.07 5.39 7.49
C SER A 94 8.79 4.06 7.27
N GLY A 95 8.61 3.50 6.08
CA GLY A 95 9.39 2.33 5.63
C GLY A 95 10.82 2.67 5.21
N GLY A 96 11.15 3.95 5.09
CA GLY A 96 12.45 4.42 4.62
C GLY A 96 12.36 5.74 3.86
N THR A 97 13.50 6.13 3.30
CA THR A 97 13.67 7.43 2.63
C THR A 97 13.49 7.31 1.12
N PHE A 98 12.98 8.35 0.46
CA PHE A 98 12.99 8.47 -1.00
C PHE A 98 14.30 9.12 -1.44
N TYR A 99 15.43 8.44 -1.33
CA TYR A 99 16.72 9.03 -1.66
C TYR A 99 17.04 8.94 -3.16
N PHE A 100 17.33 10.06 -3.80
CA PHE A 100 17.67 10.12 -5.24
C PHE A 100 19.18 10.22 -5.50
N GLY A 101 20.00 10.49 -4.48
CA GLY A 101 21.44 10.72 -4.61
C GLY A 101 21.82 12.18 -4.49
N ALA A 102 22.72 12.50 -3.55
CA ALA A 102 23.32 13.81 -3.36
C ALA A 102 24.18 14.22 -4.57
N SER A 103 24.88 13.25 -5.14
CA SER A 103 25.61 13.38 -6.41
C SER A 103 24.68 13.74 -7.57
N ILE A 104 23.56 13.03 -7.72
CA ILE A 104 22.55 13.28 -8.76
C ILE A 104 21.87 14.63 -8.55
N PHE A 105 21.59 15.02 -7.31
CA PHE A 105 20.99 16.32 -7.02
C PHE A 105 21.86 17.50 -7.46
N LEU A 106 23.18 17.42 -7.25
CA LEU A 106 24.12 18.42 -7.77
C LEU A 106 24.08 18.46 -9.31
N LEU A 107 24.08 17.29 -9.98
CA LEU A 107 24.01 17.22 -11.45
C LEU A 107 22.70 17.82 -11.98
N PHE A 108 21.58 17.50 -11.35
CA PHE A 108 20.27 18.09 -11.65
C PHE A 108 20.30 19.62 -11.53
N LEU A 109 20.82 20.13 -10.41
CA LEU A 109 20.92 21.57 -10.17
C LEU A 109 21.79 22.24 -11.24
N LEU A 110 22.95 21.67 -11.56
CA LEU A 110 23.80 22.15 -12.65
C LEU A 110 23.07 22.12 -14.00
N GLY A 111 22.32 21.05 -14.29
CA GLY A 111 21.53 20.95 -15.51
C GLY A 111 20.48 22.05 -15.65
N MET A 112 19.81 22.44 -14.57
CA MET A 112 18.87 23.57 -14.59
C MET A 112 19.53 24.88 -15.05
N PHE A 113 20.78 25.12 -14.66
CA PHE A 113 21.47 26.37 -14.97
C PHE A 113 22.27 26.35 -16.28
N PHE A 114 22.82 25.20 -16.70
CA PHE A 114 23.69 25.10 -17.87
C PHE A 114 22.98 24.66 -19.15
N ILE A 115 21.93 23.84 -19.05
CA ILE A 115 21.16 23.44 -20.22
C ILE A 115 20.34 24.63 -20.73
N LYS A 116 20.38 24.87 -22.04
CA LYS A 116 19.59 25.92 -22.70
C LYS A 116 18.26 25.42 -23.26
N ASP A 117 18.16 24.10 -23.48
CA ASP A 117 16.98 23.45 -23.99
C ASP A 117 15.75 23.73 -23.10
N LYS A 118 14.60 24.00 -23.73
CA LYS A 118 13.33 24.27 -23.05
C LYS A 118 12.82 23.04 -22.27
N MET A 119 13.23 21.83 -22.64
CA MET A 119 12.88 20.58 -21.96
C MET A 119 13.24 20.61 -20.47
N LYS A 120 14.29 21.33 -20.05
CA LYS A 120 14.64 21.45 -18.63
C LYS A 120 13.51 22.05 -17.79
N TRP A 121 12.73 22.99 -18.36
CA TRP A 121 11.61 23.63 -17.67
C TRP A 121 10.42 22.69 -17.56
N ALA A 122 10.19 21.84 -18.57
CA ALA A 122 9.21 20.77 -18.46
C ALA A 122 9.59 19.81 -17.33
N LEU A 123 10.83 19.26 -17.33
CA LEU A 123 11.32 18.35 -16.29
C LEU A 123 11.30 18.98 -14.89
N PHE A 124 11.64 20.25 -14.77
CA PHE A 124 11.52 21.00 -13.53
C PHE A 124 10.07 21.14 -13.08
N ALA A 125 9.17 21.54 -13.98
CA ALA A 125 7.76 21.76 -13.67
C ALA A 125 7.07 20.48 -13.18
N VAL A 126 7.26 19.34 -13.87
CA VAL A 126 6.70 18.06 -13.40
C VAL A 126 7.34 17.58 -12.10
N SER A 127 8.65 17.78 -11.91
CA SER A 127 9.30 17.45 -10.64
C SER A 127 8.79 18.30 -9.49
N PHE A 128 8.68 19.61 -9.71
CA PHE A 128 8.20 20.55 -8.71
C PHE A 128 6.75 20.29 -8.33
N LEU A 129 5.89 20.02 -9.33
CA LEU A 129 4.51 19.60 -9.07
C LEU A 129 4.46 18.30 -8.27
N ALA A 130 5.25 17.28 -8.63
CA ALA A 130 5.33 16.03 -7.89
C ALA A 130 5.75 16.23 -6.42
N VAL A 131 6.69 17.14 -6.17
CA VAL A 131 7.10 17.54 -4.81
C VAL A 131 5.92 18.17 -4.07
N LEU A 132 5.25 19.16 -4.66
CA LEU A 132 4.12 19.85 -4.01
C LEU A 132 2.95 18.91 -3.68
N LEU A 133 2.70 17.93 -4.55
CA LEU A 133 1.66 16.91 -4.37
C LEU A 133 2.04 15.83 -3.35
N SER A 134 3.33 15.69 -3.01
CA SER A 134 3.79 14.73 -2.00
C SER A 134 3.53 15.18 -0.55
N TRP A 135 3.16 16.45 -0.34
CA TRP A 135 3.01 17.02 1.01
C TRP A 135 1.66 16.72 1.66
N LYS A 136 1.71 16.33 2.94
CA LYS A 136 0.54 15.99 3.77
C LYS A 136 -0.39 17.17 4.03
N TYR A 137 0.14 18.38 4.18
CA TYR A 137 -0.61 19.56 4.62
C TYR A 137 -0.70 20.64 3.53
N SER A 138 -0.91 20.22 2.28
CA SER A 138 -0.90 21.09 1.11
C SER A 138 -2.32 21.27 0.55
N GLY A 139 -2.82 22.51 0.53
CA GLY A 139 -4.13 22.82 -0.08
C GLY A 139 -4.18 22.51 -1.58
N LEU A 140 -3.02 22.50 -2.26
CA LEU A 140 -2.93 22.03 -3.65
C LEU A 140 -3.17 20.52 -3.75
N THR A 141 -2.65 19.74 -2.79
CA THR A 141 -2.87 18.29 -2.75
C THR A 141 -4.34 17.98 -2.49
N ASP A 142 -4.97 18.70 -1.56
CA ASP A 142 -6.41 18.57 -1.30
C ASP A 142 -7.23 18.90 -2.55
N TRP A 143 -6.92 20.01 -3.24
CA TRP A 143 -7.59 20.36 -4.50
C TRP A 143 -7.41 19.29 -5.59
N PHE A 144 -6.23 18.66 -5.68
CA PHE A 144 -5.98 17.56 -6.60
C PHE A 144 -6.77 16.30 -6.24
N ILE A 145 -6.90 15.97 -4.95
CA ILE A 145 -7.75 14.86 -4.49
C ILE A 145 -9.20 15.09 -4.92
N ASP A 146 -9.70 16.31 -4.75
CA ASP A 146 -11.10 16.65 -5.05
C ASP A 146 -11.40 16.73 -6.56
N ASN A 147 -10.47 17.25 -7.36
CA ASN A 147 -10.75 17.67 -8.74
C ASN A 147 -10.01 16.87 -9.82
N PHE A 148 -8.86 16.26 -9.50
CA PHE A 148 -8.04 15.61 -10.52
C PHE A 148 -8.45 14.15 -10.71
N PRO A 149 -8.80 13.72 -11.94
CA PRO A 149 -9.29 12.37 -12.18
C PRO A 149 -8.36 11.29 -11.64
N LEU A 150 -8.93 10.31 -10.94
CA LEU A 150 -8.25 9.15 -10.33
C LEU A 150 -7.23 9.49 -9.22
N PHE A 151 -7.00 10.77 -8.89
CA PHE A 151 -6.03 11.14 -7.85
C PHE A 151 -6.49 10.69 -6.46
N ASN A 152 -7.79 10.77 -6.18
CA ASN A 152 -8.42 10.24 -4.97
C ASN A 152 -8.38 8.69 -4.84
N LYS A 153 -7.80 7.99 -5.83
CA LYS A 153 -7.58 6.53 -5.79
C LYS A 153 -6.15 6.15 -5.39
N PHE A 154 -5.24 7.12 -5.25
CA PHE A 154 -3.90 6.88 -4.71
C PHE A 154 -3.99 6.55 -3.21
N ARG A 155 -3.16 5.60 -2.77
CA ARG A 155 -3.07 5.21 -1.36
C ARG A 155 -2.13 6.12 -0.55
N ASP A 156 -1.26 6.84 -1.24
CA ASP A 156 -0.21 7.68 -0.66
C ASP A 156 0.23 8.71 -1.71
N THR A 157 0.13 10.00 -1.40
CA THR A 157 0.48 11.05 -2.36
C THR A 157 1.98 11.17 -2.60
N LYS A 158 2.84 10.62 -1.72
CA LYS A 158 4.30 10.62 -1.95
C LYS A 158 4.71 9.76 -3.13
N MET A 159 3.84 8.86 -3.61
CA MET A 159 4.07 8.08 -4.83
C MET A 159 4.28 8.98 -6.06
N MET A 160 3.79 10.23 -6.03
CA MET A 160 4.07 11.22 -7.07
C MET A 160 5.56 11.49 -7.26
N LEU A 161 6.39 11.28 -6.24
CA LEU A 161 7.84 11.46 -6.29
C LEU A 161 8.52 10.54 -7.33
N ILE A 162 7.86 9.49 -7.81
CA ILE A 162 8.38 8.67 -8.93
C ILE A 162 8.66 9.53 -10.18
N VAL A 163 7.86 10.57 -10.42
CA VAL A 163 8.04 11.49 -11.55
C VAL A 163 9.32 12.32 -11.37
N ALA A 164 9.55 12.81 -10.14
CA ALA A 164 10.78 13.52 -9.79
C ALA A 164 12.00 12.59 -9.83
N GLN A 165 11.85 11.34 -9.39
CA GLN A 165 12.90 10.32 -9.40
C GLN A 165 13.42 10.00 -10.81
N LEU A 166 12.56 10.09 -11.82
CA LEU A 166 12.96 9.94 -13.22
C LEU A 166 13.55 11.24 -13.80
N SER A 167 12.95 12.38 -13.44
CA SER A 167 13.32 13.68 -14.00
C SER A 167 14.69 14.18 -13.53
N PHE A 168 15.06 13.91 -12.26
CA PHE A 168 16.31 14.37 -11.67
C PHE A 168 17.55 13.77 -12.36
N PRO A 169 17.69 12.43 -12.45
CA PRO A 169 18.79 11.81 -13.18
C PRO A 169 18.77 12.19 -14.66
N LEU A 170 17.60 12.24 -15.31
CA LEU A 170 17.51 12.57 -16.73
C LEU A 170 18.13 13.94 -17.03
N LEU A 171 17.71 14.99 -16.32
CA LEU A 171 18.30 16.32 -16.52
C LEU A 171 19.78 16.36 -16.09
N GLY A 172 20.14 15.65 -15.02
CA GLY A 172 21.52 15.50 -14.58
C GLY A 172 22.44 14.89 -15.65
N PHE A 173 21.99 13.85 -16.34
CA PHE A 173 22.78 13.22 -17.41
C PHE A 173 22.77 14.02 -18.72
N VAL A 174 21.70 14.77 -19.01
CA VAL A 174 21.71 15.75 -20.11
C VAL A 174 22.79 16.81 -19.84
N PHE A 175 22.96 17.25 -18.59
CA PHE A 175 24.07 18.11 -18.20
C PHE A 175 25.43 17.46 -18.38
N VAL A 176 25.59 16.20 -17.94
CA VAL A 176 26.85 15.46 -18.16
C VAL A 176 27.18 15.38 -19.65
N ASN A 177 26.21 15.09 -20.52
CA ASN A 177 26.44 15.06 -21.96
C ASN A 177 26.86 16.44 -22.49
N ASN A 178 26.16 17.50 -22.08
CA ASN A 178 26.52 18.86 -22.48
C ASN A 178 27.94 19.24 -22.05
N LEU A 179 28.35 18.83 -20.84
CA LEU A 179 29.69 19.04 -20.29
C LEU A 179 30.77 18.29 -21.08
N LEU A 180 30.48 17.09 -21.59
CA LEU A 180 31.43 16.31 -22.40
C LEU A 180 31.69 16.94 -23.78
N GLU A 181 30.71 17.66 -24.31
CA GLU A 181 30.77 18.25 -25.66
C GLU A 181 31.20 19.72 -25.64
N ASN A 182 30.88 20.47 -24.58
CA ASN A 182 31.02 21.92 -24.53
C ASN A 182 31.83 22.39 -23.33
N GLN A 183 32.52 23.51 -23.47
CA GLN A 183 33.11 24.21 -22.33
C GLN A 183 32.03 24.96 -21.56
N ILE A 184 32.12 24.91 -20.24
CA ILE A 184 31.18 25.60 -19.34
C ILE A 184 31.88 26.69 -18.52
N ASP A 185 31.10 27.68 -18.10
CA ASP A 185 31.58 28.77 -17.25
C ASP A 185 31.96 28.27 -15.85
N LYS A 186 33.25 28.39 -15.52
CA LYS A 186 33.84 27.98 -14.24
C LYS A 186 33.32 28.79 -13.04
N LYS A 187 33.10 30.10 -13.21
CA LYS A 187 32.59 30.96 -12.12
C LYS A 187 31.17 30.57 -11.79
N LYS A 188 30.33 30.42 -12.82
CA LYS A 188 28.94 29.97 -12.67
C LYS A 188 28.87 28.59 -12.01
N PHE A 189 29.72 27.65 -12.43
CA PHE A 189 29.83 26.34 -11.79
C PHE A 189 30.17 26.47 -10.30
N PHE A 190 31.20 27.26 -9.96
CA PHE A 190 31.64 27.45 -8.59
C PHE A 190 30.57 28.07 -7.68
N TYR A 191 29.79 29.04 -8.18
CA TYR A 191 28.70 29.63 -7.40
C TYR A 191 27.57 28.62 -7.14
N ILE A 192 27.22 27.78 -8.11
CA ILE A 192 26.14 26.79 -7.94
C ILE A 192 26.58 25.66 -7.01
N SER A 193 27.73 25.05 -7.27
CA SER A 193 28.24 23.96 -6.44
C SER A 193 28.63 24.45 -5.03
N GLY A 194 29.24 25.63 -4.95
CA GLY A 194 29.62 26.27 -3.68
C GLY A 194 28.40 26.71 -2.87
N GLY A 195 27.36 27.24 -3.53
CA GLY A 195 26.09 27.58 -2.89
C GLY A 195 25.39 26.37 -2.28
N LEU A 196 25.31 25.25 -3.01
CA LEU A 196 24.73 24.00 -2.49
C LEU A 196 25.57 23.43 -1.34
N THR A 197 26.90 23.44 -1.48
CA THR A 197 27.83 23.01 -0.42
C THR A 197 27.66 23.86 0.83
N GLY A 198 27.58 25.18 0.67
CA GLY A 198 27.34 26.13 1.75
C GLY A 198 25.99 25.90 2.44
N LEU A 199 24.93 25.63 1.68
CA LEU A 199 23.62 25.31 2.23
C LEU A 199 23.65 24.04 3.10
N PHE A 200 24.30 22.97 2.64
CA PHE A 200 24.42 21.74 3.43
C PHE A 200 25.32 21.92 4.65
N PHE A 201 26.36 22.75 4.53
CA PHE A 201 27.16 23.15 5.68
C PHE A 201 26.33 23.92 6.72
N LEU A 202 25.44 24.84 6.29
CA LEU A 202 24.51 25.52 7.18
C LEU A 202 23.55 24.55 7.86
N PHE A 203 22.99 23.59 7.14
CA PHE A 203 22.17 22.53 7.73
C PHE A 203 22.93 21.75 8.81
N TYR A 204 24.21 21.47 8.58
CA TYR A 204 25.05 20.73 9.52
C TYR A 204 25.33 21.52 10.81
N ILE A 205 25.69 22.81 10.71
CA ILE A 205 26.10 23.61 11.88
C ILE A 205 24.90 24.15 12.69
N MET A 206 23.78 24.45 12.03
CA MET A 206 22.60 25.09 12.66
C MET A 206 21.29 24.36 12.32
N PRO A 207 21.18 23.04 12.58
CA PRO A 207 20.03 22.23 12.17
C PRO A 207 18.69 22.79 12.65
N SER A 208 18.61 23.21 13.91
CA SER A 208 17.37 23.70 14.55
C SER A 208 16.86 25.05 14.02
N VAL A 209 17.64 25.75 13.18
CA VAL A 209 17.18 26.97 12.49
C VAL A 209 16.33 26.61 11.27
N TRP A 210 16.62 25.48 10.64
CA TRP A 210 16.05 25.07 9.36
C TRP A 210 15.03 23.93 9.49
N PHE A 211 15.15 23.12 10.55
CA PHE A 211 14.37 21.90 10.71
C PHE A 211 13.85 21.71 12.13
N ASP A 212 12.63 21.17 12.20
CA ASP A 212 12.04 20.67 13.44
C ASP A 212 12.44 19.22 13.71
N PHE A 213 12.56 18.87 14.99
CA PHE A 213 12.96 17.55 15.48
C PHE A 213 11.83 16.76 16.17
N PHE A 214 10.60 17.20 15.92
CA PHE A 214 9.36 16.56 16.35
C PHE A 214 8.30 16.72 15.26
N SER A 215 7.40 15.74 15.16
CA SER A 215 6.16 15.86 14.39
C SER A 215 5.14 16.73 15.14
N ARG A 216 4.13 17.22 14.42
CA ARG A 216 3.00 17.95 15.03
C ARG A 216 2.31 17.14 16.13
N MET A 217 2.12 15.84 15.88
CA MET A 217 1.50 14.93 16.85
C MET A 217 2.32 14.80 18.14
N GLU A 218 3.64 14.66 18.03
CA GLU A 218 4.50 14.58 19.21
C GLU A 218 4.53 15.91 19.98
N VAL A 219 4.55 17.05 19.27
CA VAL A 219 4.46 18.38 19.92
C VAL A 219 3.18 18.49 20.74
N ASP A 220 2.04 18.07 20.18
CA ASP A 220 0.75 18.09 20.89
C ASP A 220 0.73 17.14 22.09
N GLN A 221 1.33 15.94 21.97
CA GLN A 221 1.47 15.00 23.08
C GLN A 221 2.31 15.60 24.22
N PHE A 222 3.46 16.21 23.90
CA PHE A 222 4.29 16.89 24.89
C PHE A 222 3.57 18.07 25.55
N ASN A 223 2.83 18.86 24.78
CA ASN A 223 2.06 19.98 25.31
C ASN A 223 0.95 19.52 26.27
N LYS A 224 0.26 18.41 25.96
CA LYS A 224 -0.72 17.78 26.86
C LYS A 224 -0.07 17.27 28.14
N LEU A 225 1.08 16.59 28.04
CA LEU A 225 1.84 16.13 29.21
C LEU A 225 2.25 17.30 30.10
N LEU A 226 2.83 18.36 29.54
CA LEU A 226 3.16 19.58 30.28
C LEU A 226 1.92 20.22 30.94
N GLY A 227 0.77 20.15 30.27
CA GLY A 227 -0.52 20.59 30.80
C GLY A 227 -0.97 19.81 32.05
N ASN A 228 -0.77 18.49 32.06
CA ASN A 228 -1.17 17.62 33.18
C ASN A 228 -0.33 17.84 34.45
N TYR A 229 0.91 18.33 34.31
CA TYR A 229 1.80 18.64 35.43
C TYR A 229 1.87 20.13 35.77
N LYS A 230 0.88 20.93 35.32
CA LYS A 230 0.76 22.34 35.71
C LYS A 230 0.72 22.45 37.25
N GLY A 231 1.74 23.06 37.84
CA GLY A 231 1.89 23.22 39.30
C GLY A 231 3.04 22.42 39.93
N ASN A 232 3.71 21.54 39.17
CA ASN A 232 4.92 20.84 39.63
C ASN A 232 6.14 21.28 38.79
N PRO A 233 6.92 22.28 39.25
CA PRO A 233 8.07 22.81 38.51
C PRO A 233 9.14 21.75 38.17
N ASN A 234 9.38 20.81 39.08
CA ASN A 234 10.38 19.75 38.91
C ASN A 234 9.97 18.75 37.84
N ALA A 235 8.69 18.37 37.77
CA ALA A 235 8.19 17.51 36.71
C ALA A 235 8.26 18.21 35.34
N ILE A 236 7.94 19.50 35.30
CA ILE A 236 8.02 20.31 34.08
C ILE A 236 9.47 20.41 33.57
N SER A 237 10.45 20.62 34.46
CA SER A 237 11.87 20.66 34.04
C SER A 237 12.32 19.30 33.50
N GLN A 238 12.01 18.19 34.19
CA GLN A 238 12.33 16.85 33.71
C GLN A 238 11.75 16.53 32.32
N ILE A 239 10.50 16.94 32.06
CA ILE A 239 9.87 16.75 30.74
C ILE A 239 10.58 17.58 29.66
N ARG A 240 10.98 18.82 29.98
CA ARG A 240 11.71 19.69 29.04
C ARG A 240 13.12 19.16 28.77
N ASP A 241 13.80 18.66 29.79
CA ASP A 241 15.11 18.04 29.67
C ASP A 241 15.03 16.79 28.80
N LEU A 242 14.07 15.90 29.08
CA LEU A 242 13.83 14.72 28.23
C LEU A 242 13.56 15.13 26.77
N LYS A 243 12.72 16.13 26.55
CA LYS A 243 12.47 16.65 25.20
C LYS A 243 13.76 17.14 24.53
N SER A 244 14.60 17.88 25.25
CA SER A 244 15.89 18.36 24.75
C SER A 244 16.86 17.22 24.42
N GLU A 245 16.94 16.19 25.27
CA GLU A 245 17.78 15.01 25.04
C GLU A 245 17.33 14.21 23.80
N ILE A 246 16.02 14.10 23.57
CA ILE A 246 15.48 13.52 22.33
C ILE A 246 15.89 14.35 21.11
N VAL A 247 15.79 15.69 21.19
CA VAL A 247 16.24 16.58 20.11
C VAL A 247 17.73 16.40 19.83
N ASN A 248 18.58 16.35 20.86
CA ASN A 248 20.02 16.17 20.70
C ASN A 248 20.34 14.87 19.97
N ALA A 249 19.72 13.76 20.37
CA ALA A 249 19.89 12.48 19.70
C ALA A 249 19.44 12.52 18.23
N ARG A 250 18.29 13.13 17.94
CA ARG A 250 17.77 13.25 16.56
C ARG A 250 18.60 14.20 15.70
N ILE A 251 19.13 15.28 16.27
CA ILE A 251 20.08 16.18 15.61
C ILE A 251 21.34 15.40 15.21
N GLU A 252 21.83 14.50 16.05
CA GLU A 252 23.01 13.69 15.74
C GLU A 252 22.73 12.73 14.57
N ILE A 253 21.58 12.05 14.57
CA ILE A 253 21.12 11.23 13.43
C ILE A 253 21.07 12.06 12.14
N PHE A 254 20.49 13.26 12.22
CA PHE A 254 20.36 14.18 11.10
C PHE A 254 21.75 14.64 10.57
N LYS A 255 22.64 15.08 11.47
CA LYS A 255 23.96 15.60 11.13
C LYS A 255 24.82 14.58 10.40
N GLN A 256 24.75 13.30 10.78
CA GLN A 256 25.48 12.23 10.12
C GLN A 256 25.15 12.15 8.62
N ASP A 257 23.87 12.25 8.26
CA ASP A 257 23.45 12.19 6.85
C ASP A 257 23.58 13.51 6.11
N VAL A 258 23.49 14.66 6.79
CA VAL A 258 23.87 15.94 6.18
C VAL A 258 25.35 15.92 5.81
N LEU A 259 26.22 15.50 6.73
CA LEU A 259 27.66 15.42 6.51
C LEU A 259 27.98 14.46 5.35
N ARG A 260 27.34 13.29 5.32
CA ARG A 260 27.50 12.35 4.21
C ARG A 260 27.13 12.99 2.88
N SER A 261 25.95 13.60 2.79
CA SER A 261 25.45 14.23 1.56
C SER A 261 26.34 15.39 1.13
N LEU A 262 26.84 16.18 2.08
CA LEU A 262 27.83 17.23 1.87
C LEU A 262 29.13 16.67 1.26
N ILE A 263 29.66 15.56 1.77
CA ILE A 263 30.85 14.90 1.22
C ILE A 263 30.61 14.46 -0.24
N PHE A 264 29.47 13.82 -0.53
CA PHE A 264 29.15 13.40 -1.90
C PHE A 264 29.01 14.58 -2.87
N VAL A 265 28.38 15.68 -2.43
CA VAL A 265 28.30 16.92 -3.21
C VAL A 265 29.70 17.49 -3.48
N ILE A 266 30.56 17.59 -2.47
CA ILE A 266 31.93 18.10 -2.60
C ILE A 266 32.75 17.24 -3.56
N VAL A 267 32.77 15.92 -3.35
CA VAL A 267 33.55 14.98 -4.18
C VAL A 267 33.06 15.02 -5.63
N THR A 268 31.75 15.03 -5.86
CA THR A 268 31.16 15.16 -7.20
C THR A 268 31.56 16.49 -7.86
N ALA A 269 31.48 17.60 -7.12
CA ALA A 269 31.92 18.90 -7.60
C ALA A 269 33.42 18.92 -7.94
N VAL A 270 34.27 18.28 -7.14
CA VAL A 270 35.71 18.16 -7.40
C VAL A 270 35.97 17.36 -8.68
N ILE A 271 35.30 16.22 -8.87
CA ILE A 271 35.43 15.41 -10.10
C ILE A 271 35.06 16.24 -11.34
N ILE A 272 33.93 16.97 -11.28
CA ILE A 272 33.49 17.86 -12.36
C ILE A 272 34.51 18.99 -12.58
N TYR A 273 35.01 19.62 -11.51
CA TYR A 273 36.00 20.70 -11.60
C TYR A 273 37.32 20.23 -12.25
N LEU A 274 37.82 19.04 -11.89
CA LEU A 274 39.01 18.46 -12.50
C LEU A 274 38.81 18.19 -14.01
N PHE A 275 37.61 17.81 -14.42
CA PHE A 275 37.26 17.67 -15.83
C PHE A 275 37.20 19.03 -16.56
N ILE A 276 36.52 20.03 -16.00
CA ILE A 276 36.44 21.40 -16.59
C ILE A 276 37.83 22.05 -16.70
N THR A 277 38.73 21.75 -15.77
CA THR A 277 40.12 22.24 -15.79
C THR A 277 41.07 21.40 -16.65
N LYS A 278 40.54 20.40 -17.38
CA LYS A 278 41.30 19.49 -18.26
C LYS A 278 42.36 18.65 -17.52
N LYS A 279 42.27 18.53 -16.19
CA LYS A 279 43.13 17.65 -15.38
C LYS A 279 42.69 16.19 -15.44
N LEU A 280 41.45 15.94 -15.89
CA LEU A 280 40.86 14.61 -16.01
C LEU A 280 40.45 14.31 -17.45
N LYS A 281 40.84 13.13 -17.97
CA LYS A 281 40.44 12.66 -19.31
C LYS A 281 38.98 12.21 -19.32
N ARG A 282 38.34 12.25 -20.50
CA ARG A 282 36.92 11.86 -20.71
C ARG A 282 36.56 10.51 -20.09
N ASN A 283 37.28 9.44 -20.40
CA ASN A 283 36.95 8.10 -19.90
C ASN A 283 37.09 8.01 -18.38
N ALA A 284 38.14 8.63 -17.82
CA ALA A 284 38.34 8.68 -16.37
C ALA A 284 37.24 9.47 -15.65
N PHE A 285 36.79 10.58 -16.23
CA PHE A 285 35.66 11.35 -15.72
C PHE A 285 34.36 10.52 -15.68
N ILE A 286 34.02 9.84 -16.77
CA ILE A 286 32.82 9.00 -16.84
C ILE A 286 32.88 7.87 -15.80
N ILE A 287 34.03 7.19 -15.67
CA ILE A 287 34.21 6.10 -14.70
C ILE A 287 34.10 6.63 -13.27
N LEU A 288 34.82 7.70 -12.92
CA LEU A 288 34.79 8.27 -11.57
C LEU A 288 33.40 8.80 -11.20
N LEU A 289 32.70 9.43 -12.14
CA LEU A 289 31.33 9.90 -11.93
C LEU A 289 30.36 8.72 -11.75
N GLY A 290 30.48 7.66 -12.55
CA GLY A 290 29.69 6.45 -12.38
C GLY A 290 29.93 5.78 -11.03
N LEU A 291 31.20 5.69 -10.60
CA LEU A 291 31.58 5.13 -9.30
C LEU A 291 31.02 5.95 -8.14
N ILE A 292 31.16 7.28 -8.14
CA ILE A 292 30.66 8.11 -7.03
C ILE A 292 29.15 8.03 -6.91
N ILE A 293 28.39 8.04 -8.02
CA ILE A 293 26.94 7.88 -8.03
C ILE A 293 26.55 6.50 -7.50
N THR A 294 27.23 5.45 -7.95
CA THR A 294 26.96 4.06 -7.50
C THR A 294 27.20 3.93 -6.01
N ILE A 295 28.34 4.43 -5.52
CA ILE A 295 28.71 4.39 -4.11
C ILE A 295 27.70 5.18 -3.27
N ASP A 296 27.30 6.37 -3.73
CA ASP A 296 26.34 7.23 -3.07
C ASP A 296 24.99 6.53 -2.81
N LEU A 297 24.44 5.89 -3.84
CA LEU A 297 23.17 5.16 -3.73
C LEU A 297 23.34 3.87 -2.92
N TRP A 298 24.38 3.09 -3.20
CA TRP A 298 24.64 1.79 -2.57
C TRP A 298 24.73 1.88 -1.04
N PHE A 299 25.38 2.92 -0.51
CA PHE A 299 25.48 3.11 0.94
C PHE A 299 24.13 3.36 1.63
N VAL A 300 23.14 3.89 0.92
CA VAL A 300 21.76 4.04 1.44
C VAL A 300 20.99 2.76 1.27
N ASP A 301 21.07 2.15 0.10
CA ASP A 301 20.34 0.92 -0.22
C ASP A 301 20.69 -0.19 0.77
N ARG A 302 21.98 -0.34 1.12
CA ARG A 302 22.43 -1.29 2.15
C ARG A 302 21.88 -1.03 3.56
N ARG A 303 21.32 0.14 3.87
CA ARG A 303 20.65 0.37 5.17
C ARG A 303 19.29 -0.33 5.24
N TYR A 304 18.68 -0.57 4.08
CA TYR A 304 17.34 -1.14 3.96
C TYR A 304 17.36 -2.58 3.48
N LEU A 305 18.34 -2.94 2.64
CA LEU A 305 18.54 -4.28 2.12
C LEU A 305 20.00 -4.71 2.35
N ASN A 306 20.25 -5.45 3.44
CA ASN A 306 21.55 -5.99 3.83
C ASN A 306 21.48 -7.48 4.17
N ASP A 307 22.60 -7.99 4.68
CA ASP A 307 22.82 -9.40 4.95
C ASP A 307 21.82 -9.95 6.00
N ASP A 308 21.33 -9.10 6.90
CA ASP A 308 20.33 -9.46 7.92
C ASP A 308 18.92 -9.64 7.34
N ASN A 309 18.66 -9.13 6.14
CA ASN A 309 17.38 -9.33 5.46
C ASN A 309 17.28 -10.69 4.77
N PHE A 310 18.41 -11.37 4.53
CA PHE A 310 18.40 -12.69 3.91
C PHE A 310 17.94 -13.75 4.93
N GLN A 311 16.91 -14.50 4.55
CA GLN A 311 16.41 -15.61 5.35
C GLN A 311 16.79 -16.94 4.73
N SER A 312 17.01 -17.96 5.57
CA SER A 312 17.26 -19.31 5.08
C SER A 312 16.07 -19.84 4.29
N LYS A 313 16.33 -20.65 3.25
CA LYS A 313 15.30 -21.25 2.39
C LYS A 313 14.16 -21.91 3.20
N ARG A 314 14.49 -22.57 4.31
CA ARG A 314 13.52 -23.19 5.23
C ARG A 314 12.52 -22.19 5.82
N LYS A 315 12.97 -20.99 6.22
CA LYS A 315 12.08 -19.94 6.75
C LYS A 315 11.20 -19.34 5.64
N LEU A 316 11.69 -19.31 4.41
CA LEU A 316 10.93 -18.84 3.25
C LEU A 316 9.85 -19.85 2.80
N GLU A 317 10.15 -21.14 2.83
CA GLU A 317 9.19 -22.20 2.47
C GLU A 317 8.08 -22.38 3.50
N VAL A 318 8.33 -22.04 4.77
CA VAL A 318 7.34 -22.12 5.85
C VAL A 318 7.46 -20.87 6.73
N PRO A 319 6.95 -19.71 6.26
CA PRO A 319 7.06 -18.45 6.98
C PRO A 319 6.25 -18.45 8.28
N PHE A 320 5.16 -19.23 8.32
CA PHE A 320 4.29 -19.37 9.48
C PHE A 320 4.32 -20.80 9.97
N GLN A 321 4.65 -21.03 11.24
CA GLN A 321 4.63 -22.37 11.81
C GLN A 321 3.20 -22.78 12.17
N LYS A 322 2.82 -24.04 11.89
CA LYS A 322 1.51 -24.57 12.27
C LYS A 322 1.36 -24.61 13.79
N THR A 323 0.33 -23.93 14.28
CA THR A 323 -0.16 -24.03 15.66
C THR A 323 -0.89 -25.37 15.89
N GLN A 324 -1.25 -25.67 17.14
CA GLN A 324 -2.08 -26.84 17.42
C GLN A 324 -3.50 -26.69 16.84
N ALA A 325 -4.05 -25.47 16.86
CA ALA A 325 -5.30 -25.13 16.19
C ALA A 325 -5.22 -25.46 14.69
N ASP A 326 -4.14 -25.07 14.01
CA ASP A 326 -3.97 -25.37 12.58
C ASP A 326 -3.94 -26.88 12.30
N LYS A 327 -3.20 -27.64 13.12
CA LYS A 327 -3.12 -29.10 12.95
C LYS A 327 -4.48 -29.77 13.14
N PHE A 328 -5.28 -29.30 14.09
CA PHE A 328 -6.64 -29.81 14.31
C PHE A 328 -7.55 -29.50 13.11
N ILE A 329 -7.57 -28.25 12.66
CA ILE A 329 -8.42 -27.82 11.54
C ILE A 329 -8.05 -28.56 10.24
N LEU A 330 -6.76 -28.78 9.97
CA LEU A 330 -6.27 -29.49 8.78
C LEU A 330 -6.63 -31.00 8.74
N GLN A 331 -7.19 -31.55 9.83
CA GLN A 331 -7.74 -32.91 9.83
C GLN A 331 -9.07 -32.96 9.09
N ASP A 332 -9.83 -31.86 9.07
CA ASP A 332 -11.08 -31.75 8.31
C ASP A 332 -10.80 -31.85 6.81
N LYS A 333 -11.55 -32.71 6.12
CA LYS A 333 -11.42 -33.00 4.68
C LYS A 333 -12.50 -32.31 3.85
N ASP A 334 -13.38 -31.54 4.48
CA ASP A 334 -14.35 -30.71 3.77
C ASP A 334 -13.61 -29.79 2.76
N PRO A 335 -14.00 -29.81 1.48
CA PRO A 335 -13.30 -29.08 0.42
C PRO A 335 -13.33 -27.56 0.63
N ASN A 336 -14.29 -27.02 1.38
CA ASN A 336 -14.43 -25.58 1.58
C ASN A 336 -15.14 -25.24 2.90
N PHE A 337 -14.43 -24.56 3.78
CA PHE A 337 -14.95 -23.90 4.96
C PHE A 337 -14.06 -22.70 5.28
N ARG A 338 -14.58 -21.75 6.04
CA ARG A 338 -13.82 -20.57 6.44
C ARG A 338 -13.41 -20.63 7.91
N VAL A 339 -12.26 -20.02 8.20
CA VAL A 339 -11.67 -19.91 9.53
C VAL A 339 -11.62 -18.44 9.93
N PHE A 340 -12.04 -18.13 11.15
CA PHE A 340 -11.95 -16.78 11.70
C PHE A 340 -10.96 -16.75 12.86
N ASN A 341 -9.80 -16.14 12.64
CA ASN A 341 -8.72 -16.10 13.60
C ASN A 341 -8.75 -14.81 14.43
N LEU A 342 -9.10 -14.93 15.71
CA LEU A 342 -9.22 -13.83 16.66
C LEU A 342 -7.96 -13.65 17.52
N THR A 343 -6.90 -14.44 17.32
CA THR A 343 -5.62 -14.27 18.04
C THR A 343 -4.67 -13.27 17.36
N VAL A 344 -5.04 -12.78 16.18
CA VAL A 344 -4.35 -11.74 15.40
C VAL A 344 -5.37 -10.66 15.00
N ASP A 345 -4.95 -9.56 14.36
CA ASP A 345 -5.92 -8.67 13.70
C ASP A 345 -6.42 -9.34 12.41
N PRO A 346 -7.64 -9.92 12.39
CA PRO A 346 -8.09 -10.74 11.28
C PRO A 346 -8.22 -9.97 9.98
N PHE A 347 -8.36 -8.64 10.00
CA PHE A 347 -8.62 -7.83 8.81
C PHE A 347 -7.38 -7.10 8.28
N SER A 348 -6.26 -7.19 9.01
CA SER A 348 -4.96 -6.64 8.64
C SER A 348 -3.86 -7.72 8.54
N ASP A 349 -4.10 -8.92 9.05
CA ASP A 349 -3.20 -10.07 8.96
C ASP A 349 -3.44 -10.93 7.70
N ALA A 350 -2.40 -11.60 7.22
CA ALA A 350 -2.48 -12.56 6.10
C ALA A 350 -1.98 -13.97 6.48
N SER A 351 -1.48 -14.18 7.70
CA SER A 351 -0.89 -15.45 8.14
C SER A 351 -1.89 -16.60 8.15
N THR A 352 -3.14 -16.32 8.57
CA THR A 352 -4.21 -17.33 8.60
C THR A 352 -4.49 -17.91 7.21
N SER A 353 -4.44 -17.07 6.18
CA SER A 353 -4.68 -17.45 4.78
C SER A 353 -3.63 -18.42 4.22
N TYR A 354 -2.49 -18.58 4.90
CA TYR A 354 -1.44 -19.50 4.49
C TYR A 354 -1.84 -20.98 4.64
N TYR A 355 -2.59 -21.29 5.70
CA TYR A 355 -3.06 -22.65 5.98
C TYR A 355 -4.55 -22.85 5.76
N HIS A 356 -5.34 -21.78 5.87
CA HIS A 356 -6.80 -21.87 5.89
C HIS A 356 -7.45 -20.83 4.99
N LYS A 357 -8.71 -21.02 4.64
CA LYS A 357 -9.50 -19.98 3.96
C LYS A 357 -10.02 -19.03 5.03
N SER A 358 -9.41 -17.85 5.15
CA SER A 358 -9.78 -16.88 6.18
C SER A 358 -11.10 -16.16 5.86
N ILE A 359 -11.94 -15.90 6.88
CA ILE A 359 -13.02 -14.88 6.79
C ILE A 359 -12.42 -13.48 6.62
N GLY A 360 -11.26 -13.24 7.21
CA GLY A 360 -10.56 -11.97 7.11
C GLY A 360 -9.54 -11.96 5.98
N GLY A 361 -8.39 -11.36 6.27
CA GLY A 361 -7.28 -11.21 5.35
C GLY A 361 -7.05 -9.75 4.96
N TYR A 362 -5.79 -9.40 4.82
CA TYR A 362 -5.39 -8.13 4.22
C TYR A 362 -5.48 -8.17 2.69
N HIS A 363 -6.15 -7.17 2.11
CA HIS A 363 -6.20 -6.96 0.66
C HIS A 363 -6.25 -5.46 0.33
N GLY A 364 -5.31 -4.97 -0.49
CA GLY A 364 -5.15 -3.53 -0.79
C GLY A 364 -6.23 -2.90 -1.69
N ALA A 365 -7.15 -3.72 -2.19
CA ALA A 365 -8.34 -3.32 -2.94
C ALA A 365 -9.51 -4.28 -2.60
N LYS A 366 -9.84 -4.38 -1.30
CA LYS A 366 -10.91 -5.25 -0.79
C LYS A 366 -12.25 -4.84 -1.38
N LEU A 367 -13.18 -5.76 -1.60
CA LEU A 367 -14.55 -5.42 -2.03
C LEU A 367 -15.23 -4.50 -1.02
N LYS A 368 -15.89 -3.42 -1.50
CA LYS A 368 -16.54 -2.42 -0.64
C LYS A 368 -17.61 -3.07 0.24
N ARG A 369 -18.49 -3.88 -0.35
CA ARG A 369 -19.53 -4.64 0.36
C ARG A 369 -18.97 -5.56 1.44
N TYR A 370 -17.81 -6.18 1.21
CA TYR A 370 -17.19 -7.02 2.23
C TYR A 370 -16.62 -6.18 3.37
N GLN A 371 -16.02 -5.03 3.07
CA GLN A 371 -15.59 -4.08 4.10
C GLN A 371 -16.77 -3.54 4.92
N GLU A 372 -17.89 -3.21 4.26
CA GLU A 372 -19.13 -2.78 4.93
C GLU A 372 -19.71 -3.90 5.79
N LEU A 373 -19.71 -5.15 5.32
CA LEU A 373 -20.11 -6.30 6.13
C LEU A 373 -19.20 -6.49 7.34
N ILE A 374 -17.89 -6.27 7.20
CA ILE A 374 -16.95 -6.29 8.33
C ILE A 374 -17.33 -5.23 9.37
N GLU A 375 -17.55 -3.99 8.94
CA GLU A 375 -17.79 -2.84 9.83
C GLU A 375 -19.15 -2.92 10.52
N HIS A 376 -20.20 -3.30 9.78
CA HIS A 376 -21.57 -3.27 10.26
C HIS A 376 -22.02 -4.57 10.94
N GLN A 377 -21.41 -5.72 10.59
CA GLN A 377 -21.86 -7.04 11.06
C GLN A 377 -20.76 -7.86 11.73
N ILE A 378 -19.67 -8.18 11.04
CA ILE A 378 -18.67 -9.13 11.56
C ILE A 378 -17.96 -8.57 12.80
N SER A 379 -17.60 -7.28 12.81
CA SER A 379 -16.95 -6.62 13.96
C SER A 379 -17.87 -6.52 15.18
N LYS A 380 -19.18 -6.71 15.01
CA LYS A 380 -20.17 -6.80 16.09
C LYS A 380 -20.42 -8.24 16.54
N ASN A 381 -19.62 -9.20 16.07
CA ASN A 381 -19.77 -10.63 16.33
C ASN A 381 -21.16 -11.17 15.95
N ASN A 382 -21.74 -10.69 14.83
CA ASN A 382 -23.00 -11.25 14.35
C ASN A 382 -22.80 -12.69 13.85
N MET A 383 -23.15 -13.66 14.69
CA MET A 383 -22.99 -15.08 14.40
C MET A 383 -23.82 -15.55 13.20
N ARG A 384 -24.98 -14.94 12.92
CA ARG A 384 -25.79 -15.29 11.73
C ARG A 384 -25.02 -15.01 10.45
N VAL A 385 -24.34 -13.87 10.39
CA VAL A 385 -23.48 -13.49 9.26
C VAL A 385 -22.27 -14.41 9.16
N LEU A 386 -21.64 -14.77 10.28
CA LEU A 386 -20.53 -15.73 10.28
C LEU A 386 -20.96 -17.14 9.84
N ASN A 387 -22.15 -17.58 10.23
CA ASN A 387 -22.72 -18.87 9.88
C ASN A 387 -23.01 -18.96 8.36
N MET A 388 -23.60 -17.92 7.76
CA MET A 388 -23.87 -17.88 6.32
C MET A 388 -22.60 -17.75 5.47
N LEU A 389 -21.52 -17.21 6.04
CA LEU A 389 -20.19 -17.23 5.44
C LEU A 389 -19.45 -18.57 5.64
N ASN A 390 -20.13 -19.62 6.10
CA ASN A 390 -19.55 -20.94 6.33
C ASN A 390 -18.30 -20.88 7.24
N THR A 391 -18.37 -20.07 8.31
CA THR A 391 -17.30 -19.99 9.32
C THR A 391 -17.38 -21.21 10.22
N LYS A 392 -16.65 -22.27 9.88
CA LYS A 392 -16.69 -23.55 10.61
C LYS A 392 -15.76 -23.57 11.82
N TYR A 393 -14.68 -22.80 11.79
CA TYR A 393 -13.71 -22.76 12.88
C TYR A 393 -13.38 -21.33 13.30
N PHE A 394 -13.29 -21.13 14.60
CA PHE A 394 -12.73 -19.95 15.23
C PHE A 394 -11.39 -20.30 15.84
N ILE A 395 -10.36 -19.48 15.63
CA ILE A 395 -9.11 -19.60 16.39
C ILE A 395 -9.14 -18.52 17.47
N VAL A 396 -9.17 -18.94 18.72
CA VAL A 396 -9.25 -18.08 19.90
C VAL A 396 -8.06 -18.33 20.81
N ALA A 397 -7.75 -17.38 21.69
CA ALA A 397 -6.71 -17.58 22.69
C ALA A 397 -7.27 -18.39 23.86
N ASP A 398 -6.57 -19.47 24.25
CA ASP A 398 -6.88 -20.21 25.47
C ASP A 398 -6.45 -19.44 26.74
N ASN A 399 -6.65 -20.05 27.92
CA ASN A 399 -6.26 -19.46 29.21
C ASN A 399 -4.75 -19.16 29.31
N ASN A 400 -3.91 -19.84 28.52
CA ASN A 400 -2.46 -19.64 28.45
C ASN A 400 -2.05 -18.73 27.27
N ARG A 401 -3.01 -18.05 26.64
CA ARG A 401 -2.85 -17.21 25.44
C ARG A 401 -2.32 -17.97 24.22
N GLN A 402 -2.52 -19.28 24.16
CA GLN A 402 -2.17 -20.11 23.01
C GLN A 402 -3.36 -20.22 22.04
N PRO A 403 -3.12 -20.25 20.72
CA PRO A 403 -4.19 -20.44 19.74
C PRO A 403 -4.88 -21.80 19.87
N PHE A 404 -6.19 -21.79 20.05
CA PHE A 404 -7.07 -22.95 20.18
C PHE A 404 -8.21 -22.88 19.15
N ALA A 405 -8.52 -24.01 18.53
CA ALA A 405 -9.58 -24.11 17.52
C ALA A 405 -10.92 -24.48 18.17
N GLN A 406 -11.91 -23.61 18.01
CA GLN A 406 -13.30 -23.83 18.40
C GLN A 406 -14.15 -24.13 17.16
N VAL A 407 -14.92 -25.22 17.21
CA VAL A 407 -15.84 -25.61 16.13
C VAL A 407 -17.13 -24.79 16.24
N ASN A 408 -17.61 -24.30 15.11
CA ASN A 408 -18.93 -23.71 14.97
C ASN A 408 -19.92 -24.73 14.39
N PRO A 409 -20.81 -25.32 15.21
CA PRO A 409 -21.77 -26.29 14.73
C PRO A 409 -22.88 -25.66 13.88
N GLU A 410 -23.06 -24.34 13.92
CA GLU A 410 -24.13 -23.63 13.21
C GLU A 410 -23.70 -23.11 11.83
N ALA A 411 -22.48 -23.41 11.37
CA ALA A 411 -22.05 -23.06 10.03
C ALA A 411 -22.98 -23.72 8.98
N LEU A 412 -23.53 -22.92 8.06
CA LEU A 412 -24.54 -23.39 7.10
C LEU A 412 -23.98 -24.23 5.95
N GLY A 413 -22.66 -24.41 5.90
CA GLY A 413 -21.99 -25.09 4.80
C GLY A 413 -21.82 -24.21 3.56
N ASN A 414 -21.40 -24.85 2.47
CA ASN A 414 -21.03 -24.16 1.23
C ASN A 414 -22.23 -23.67 0.42
N VAL A 415 -23.37 -24.30 0.62
CA VAL A 415 -24.62 -24.05 -0.10
C VAL A 415 -25.76 -24.69 0.68
N TRP A 416 -26.93 -24.04 0.68
CA TRP A 416 -28.14 -24.56 1.31
C TRP A 416 -29.38 -24.02 0.59
N PHE A 417 -30.51 -24.71 0.76
CA PHE A 417 -31.83 -24.22 0.35
C PHE A 417 -32.48 -23.41 1.47
N VAL A 418 -33.20 -22.36 1.09
CA VAL A 418 -34.01 -21.54 2.01
C VAL A 418 -35.50 -21.80 1.77
N GLU A 419 -36.29 -21.58 2.81
CA GLU A 419 -37.75 -21.79 2.80
C GLU A 419 -38.50 -20.52 2.37
N ASP A 420 -37.89 -19.35 2.55
CA ASP A 420 -38.55 -18.08 2.27
C ASP A 420 -37.55 -17.03 1.79
N TYR A 421 -38.07 -15.91 1.29
CA TYR A 421 -37.30 -14.73 0.96
C TYR A 421 -38.02 -13.45 1.38
N ARG A 422 -37.23 -12.44 1.74
CA ARG A 422 -37.72 -11.11 2.10
C ARG A 422 -37.13 -10.07 1.18
N ILE A 423 -37.99 -9.42 0.39
CA ILE A 423 -37.60 -8.33 -0.48
C ILE A 423 -37.44 -7.06 0.34
N VAL A 424 -36.32 -6.37 0.16
CA VAL A 424 -36.01 -5.10 0.81
C VAL A 424 -35.67 -4.03 -0.23
N PRO A 425 -36.00 -2.75 0.02
CA PRO A 425 -36.00 -1.73 -1.02
C PRO A 425 -34.60 -1.30 -1.49
N ASN A 426 -33.57 -1.43 -0.67
CA ASN A 426 -32.22 -0.95 -0.97
C ASN A 426 -31.14 -1.59 -0.08
N ALA A 427 -29.87 -1.23 -0.33
CA ALA A 427 -28.71 -1.74 0.38
C ALA A 427 -28.70 -1.45 1.90
N ASN A 428 -29.28 -0.33 2.36
CA ASN A 428 -29.37 -0.04 3.80
C ASN A 428 -30.28 -1.05 4.48
N GLU A 429 -31.47 -1.27 3.91
CA GLU A 429 -32.44 -2.22 4.45
C GLU A 429 -31.93 -3.67 4.34
N GLU A 430 -31.19 -4.02 3.29
CA GLU A 430 -30.46 -5.30 3.25
C GLU A 430 -29.51 -5.44 4.44
N MET A 431 -28.67 -4.43 4.69
CA MET A 431 -27.68 -4.47 5.78
C MET A 431 -28.34 -4.51 7.16
N LEU A 432 -29.45 -3.79 7.35
CA LEU A 432 -30.22 -3.78 8.60
C LEU A 432 -30.95 -5.10 8.84
N ALA A 433 -31.51 -5.69 7.79
CA ALA A 433 -32.17 -7.00 7.84
C ALA A 433 -31.24 -8.11 8.32
N LEU A 434 -29.91 -7.99 8.11
CA LEU A 434 -28.94 -8.96 8.61
C LEU A 434 -28.85 -9.03 10.15
N ASN A 435 -29.38 -8.04 10.87
CA ASN A 435 -29.40 -8.05 12.33
C ASN A 435 -30.42 -9.06 12.88
N ASP A 436 -31.53 -9.25 12.16
CA ASP A 436 -32.67 -10.05 12.58
C ASP A 436 -33.27 -10.83 11.40
N PHE A 437 -32.59 -11.96 11.09
CA PHE A 437 -33.05 -12.95 10.13
C PHE A 437 -32.44 -14.32 10.44
N ASN A 438 -33.02 -15.40 9.91
CA ASN A 438 -32.41 -16.73 9.98
C ASN A 438 -31.83 -17.08 8.60
N PRO A 439 -30.50 -17.01 8.41
CA PRO A 439 -29.90 -17.25 7.10
C PRO A 439 -30.10 -18.67 6.57
N GLY A 440 -30.37 -19.65 7.44
CA GLY A 440 -30.64 -21.03 7.04
C GLY A 440 -32.09 -21.30 6.62
N ARG A 441 -32.97 -20.28 6.73
CA ARG A 441 -34.39 -20.38 6.38
C ARG A 441 -34.88 -19.28 5.46
N GLU A 442 -34.31 -18.08 5.53
CA GLU A 442 -34.74 -16.91 4.78
C GLU A 442 -33.57 -16.28 4.02
N ALA A 443 -33.79 -15.88 2.76
CA ALA A 443 -32.88 -15.04 1.99
C ALA A 443 -33.38 -13.60 1.91
N ILE A 444 -32.50 -12.63 2.20
CA ILE A 444 -32.78 -11.21 2.01
C ILE A 444 -32.43 -10.81 0.59
N VAL A 445 -33.39 -10.25 -0.14
CA VAL A 445 -33.27 -9.95 -1.57
C VAL A 445 -33.44 -8.46 -1.81
N ASP A 446 -32.43 -7.79 -2.38
CA ASP A 446 -32.59 -6.42 -2.87
C ASP A 446 -33.71 -6.36 -3.93
N LYS A 447 -34.53 -5.32 -3.89
CA LYS A 447 -35.58 -5.08 -4.89
C LYS A 447 -35.08 -5.14 -6.34
N ARG A 448 -33.82 -4.80 -6.61
CA ARG A 448 -33.20 -4.93 -7.94
C ARG A 448 -33.15 -6.38 -8.46
N PHE A 449 -33.27 -7.37 -7.58
CA PHE A 449 -33.25 -8.80 -7.89
C PHE A 449 -34.62 -9.47 -7.68
N GLU A 450 -35.69 -8.71 -7.46
CA GLU A 450 -37.07 -9.21 -7.27
C GLU A 450 -37.52 -10.15 -8.41
N ARG A 451 -37.15 -9.83 -9.66
CA ARG A 451 -37.51 -10.63 -10.85
C ARG A 451 -37.10 -12.11 -10.79
N PHE A 452 -36.16 -12.48 -9.92
CA PHE A 452 -35.69 -13.86 -9.79
C PHE A 452 -36.57 -14.70 -8.86
N VAL A 453 -37.33 -14.05 -7.98
CA VAL A 453 -38.13 -14.69 -6.93
C VAL A 453 -39.62 -14.35 -7.00
N GLU A 454 -39.99 -13.33 -7.77
CA GLU A 454 -41.38 -12.86 -7.91
C GLU A 454 -42.33 -14.00 -8.33
N GLY A 455 -43.42 -14.17 -7.56
CA GLY A 455 -44.44 -15.18 -7.82
C GLY A 455 -44.04 -16.62 -7.48
N LYS A 456 -42.86 -16.82 -6.87
CA LYS A 456 -42.37 -18.13 -6.43
C LYS A 456 -42.63 -18.32 -4.94
N SER A 457 -42.92 -19.55 -4.56
CA SER A 457 -42.94 -20.00 -3.16
C SER A 457 -41.91 -21.10 -3.06
N PHE A 458 -41.05 -21.02 -2.06
CA PHE A 458 -40.10 -22.08 -1.77
C PHE A 458 -40.63 -22.85 -0.57
N THR A 459 -40.50 -24.16 -0.60
CA THR A 459 -40.85 -25.03 0.51
C THR A 459 -39.67 -25.93 0.71
N LYS A 460 -39.03 -25.83 1.88
CA LYS A 460 -37.87 -26.66 2.16
C LYS A 460 -38.27 -28.12 2.24
N ASP A 461 -38.01 -28.85 1.16
CA ASP A 461 -38.20 -30.29 1.16
C ASP A 461 -36.99 -30.95 1.81
N THR A 462 -37.25 -31.74 2.86
CA THR A 462 -36.22 -32.55 3.54
C THR A 462 -35.56 -33.60 2.64
N LEU A 463 -36.18 -33.92 1.49
CA LEU A 463 -35.65 -34.82 0.48
C LEU A 463 -34.82 -34.11 -0.60
N SER A 464 -34.94 -32.78 -0.71
CA SER A 464 -34.05 -31.96 -1.53
C SER A 464 -32.69 -31.83 -0.85
N GLY A 465 -31.62 -31.87 -1.64
CA GLY A 465 -30.25 -31.74 -1.13
C GLY A 465 -29.32 -31.10 -2.14
N ILE A 466 -28.40 -30.26 -1.68
CA ILE A 466 -27.38 -29.63 -2.51
C ILE A 466 -26.03 -29.68 -1.80
N ARG A 467 -24.97 -29.98 -2.54
CA ARG A 467 -23.61 -30.10 -1.98
C ARG A 467 -22.55 -29.64 -2.96
N LEU A 468 -21.45 -29.13 -2.42
CA LEU A 468 -20.25 -28.78 -3.17
C LEU A 468 -19.43 -30.05 -3.45
N ASP A 469 -19.19 -30.36 -4.71
CA ASP A 469 -18.38 -31.51 -5.13
C ASP A 469 -16.90 -31.14 -5.30
N SER A 470 -16.63 -29.96 -5.87
CA SER A 470 -15.28 -29.51 -6.16
C SER A 470 -15.14 -28.01 -5.97
N TYR A 471 -14.03 -27.60 -5.35
CA TYR A 471 -13.69 -26.21 -5.13
C TYR A 471 -12.37 -25.87 -5.81
N LYS A 472 -12.40 -24.86 -6.68
CA LYS A 472 -11.25 -24.07 -7.11
C LYS A 472 -11.61 -22.59 -7.01
N PRO A 473 -10.64 -21.68 -6.78
CA PRO A 473 -10.92 -20.25 -6.68
C PRO A 473 -11.65 -19.64 -7.90
N ASN A 474 -11.53 -20.26 -9.07
CA ASN A 474 -12.14 -19.84 -10.32
C ASN A 474 -13.18 -20.82 -10.90
N HIS A 475 -13.43 -21.96 -10.24
CA HIS A 475 -14.37 -22.98 -10.72
C HIS A 475 -14.95 -23.78 -9.55
N LEU A 476 -16.27 -23.73 -9.38
CA LEU A 476 -17.00 -24.48 -8.36
C LEU A 476 -18.01 -25.39 -9.03
N THR A 477 -18.14 -26.61 -8.53
CA THR A 477 -19.11 -27.60 -9.03
C THR A 477 -19.94 -28.12 -7.88
N TYR A 478 -21.25 -28.14 -8.06
CA TYR A 478 -22.23 -28.60 -7.09
C TYR A 478 -23.15 -29.65 -7.73
N SER A 479 -23.63 -30.58 -6.91
CA SER A 479 -24.72 -31.49 -7.25
C SER A 479 -25.94 -31.12 -6.43
N ALA A 480 -27.08 -30.99 -7.10
CA ALA A 480 -28.37 -30.71 -6.49
C ALA A 480 -29.38 -31.78 -6.87
N LYS A 481 -30.20 -32.17 -5.90
CA LYS A 481 -31.43 -32.93 -6.10
C LYS A 481 -32.55 -32.09 -5.53
N CYS A 482 -33.48 -31.69 -6.39
CA CYS A 482 -34.57 -30.79 -6.07
C CYS A 482 -35.88 -31.51 -6.38
N ASN A 483 -36.71 -31.73 -5.36
CA ASN A 483 -38.04 -32.32 -5.56
C ASN A 483 -39.06 -31.30 -6.07
N GLU A 484 -38.84 -30.03 -5.79
CA GLU A 484 -39.60 -28.90 -6.30
C GLU A 484 -38.61 -27.83 -6.79
N GLU A 485 -39.12 -26.69 -7.25
CA GLU A 485 -38.27 -25.54 -7.52
C GLU A 485 -37.74 -24.96 -6.19
N GLU A 486 -36.42 -24.81 -6.07
CA GLU A 486 -35.76 -24.48 -4.79
C GLU A 486 -34.87 -23.24 -4.94
N LEU A 487 -34.84 -22.39 -3.91
CA LEU A 487 -33.91 -21.26 -3.86
C LEU A 487 -32.63 -21.65 -3.12
N ALA A 488 -31.53 -21.81 -3.86
CA ALA A 488 -30.21 -22.07 -3.29
C ALA A 488 -29.47 -20.76 -2.97
N VAL A 489 -28.89 -20.70 -1.78
CA VAL A 489 -27.93 -19.69 -1.36
C VAL A 489 -26.55 -20.33 -1.30
N PHE A 490 -25.60 -19.75 -2.03
CA PHE A 490 -24.21 -20.20 -2.06
C PHE A 490 -23.40 -19.32 -1.13
N SER A 491 -22.60 -19.93 -0.25
CA SER A 491 -21.66 -19.23 0.65
C SER A 491 -20.45 -18.68 -0.12
N GLU A 492 -20.69 -17.97 -1.23
CA GLU A 492 -19.69 -17.40 -2.11
C GLU A 492 -20.00 -15.93 -2.36
N ILE A 493 -18.95 -15.11 -2.35
CA ILE A 493 -19.10 -13.66 -2.47
C ILE A 493 -19.59 -13.30 -3.87
N TYR A 494 -20.70 -12.60 -3.94
CA TYR A 494 -21.27 -12.07 -5.17
C TYR A 494 -20.38 -10.95 -5.70
N TYR A 495 -19.97 -11.11 -6.95
CA TYR A 495 -19.28 -10.09 -7.72
C TYR A 495 -19.90 -10.12 -9.12
N PRO A 496 -20.51 -9.01 -9.58
CA PRO A 496 -21.34 -9.01 -10.78
C PRO A 496 -20.56 -9.26 -12.07
N GLU A 497 -19.24 -9.06 -12.07
CA GLU A 497 -18.42 -9.21 -13.27
C GLU A 497 -17.66 -10.55 -13.25
N GLY A 498 -17.69 -11.28 -14.37
CA GLY A 498 -16.82 -12.43 -14.61
C GLY A 498 -17.30 -13.78 -14.07
N TRP A 499 -18.17 -13.85 -13.07
CA TRP A 499 -18.77 -15.13 -12.68
C TRP A 499 -19.91 -15.51 -13.64
N GLN A 500 -19.81 -16.70 -14.22
CA GLN A 500 -20.84 -17.31 -15.05
C GLN A 500 -21.34 -18.56 -14.37
N ALA A 501 -22.65 -18.79 -14.41
CA ALA A 501 -23.28 -19.92 -13.77
C ALA A 501 -23.99 -20.80 -14.81
N PHE A 502 -23.99 -22.11 -14.57
CA PHE A 502 -24.56 -23.11 -15.49
C PHE A 502 -25.35 -24.15 -14.70
N ILE A 503 -26.47 -24.59 -15.24
CA ILE A 503 -27.19 -25.80 -14.81
C ILE A 503 -27.14 -26.79 -15.97
N ASP A 504 -26.54 -27.96 -15.75
CA ASP A 504 -26.37 -29.01 -16.76
C ASP A 504 -25.72 -28.52 -18.06
N GLY A 505 -24.75 -27.61 -17.92
CA GLY A 505 -24.04 -26.97 -19.04
C GLY A 505 -24.81 -25.83 -19.73
N VAL A 506 -26.06 -25.58 -19.36
CA VAL A 506 -26.87 -24.47 -19.88
C VAL A 506 -26.60 -23.21 -19.05
N PRO A 507 -26.25 -22.07 -19.68
CA PRO A 507 -26.04 -20.81 -18.96
C PRO A 507 -27.30 -20.35 -18.23
N VAL A 508 -27.14 -19.97 -16.96
CA VAL A 508 -28.21 -19.42 -16.14
C VAL A 508 -27.74 -18.17 -15.40
N GLU A 509 -28.68 -17.29 -15.08
CA GLU A 509 -28.39 -16.12 -14.25
C GLU A 509 -28.37 -16.50 -12.76
N HIS A 510 -27.52 -15.81 -12.01
CA HIS A 510 -27.49 -15.86 -10.55
C HIS A 510 -27.54 -14.42 -10.01
N PHE A 511 -27.96 -14.26 -8.77
CA PHE A 511 -28.20 -12.93 -8.20
C PHE A 511 -27.64 -12.83 -6.78
N ARG A 512 -27.73 -11.63 -6.20
CA ARG A 512 -27.20 -11.33 -4.88
C ARG A 512 -28.29 -11.46 -3.83
N VAL A 513 -27.95 -12.10 -2.71
CA VAL A 513 -28.79 -12.18 -1.50
C VAL A 513 -27.95 -11.92 -0.25
N ASN A 514 -28.62 -11.65 0.87
CA ASN A 514 -27.99 -11.45 2.17
C ASN A 514 -26.85 -10.44 2.09
N TYR A 515 -27.07 -9.36 1.33
CA TYR A 515 -26.14 -8.29 1.01
C TYR A 515 -24.89 -8.68 0.20
N ILE A 516 -24.41 -9.92 0.27
CA ILE A 516 -23.09 -10.28 -0.27
C ILE A 516 -22.99 -11.66 -0.90
N LEU A 517 -23.94 -12.56 -0.69
CA LEU A 517 -23.87 -13.95 -1.15
C LEU A 517 -24.51 -14.10 -2.53
N ARG A 518 -24.19 -15.20 -3.22
CA ARG A 518 -24.86 -15.58 -4.47
C ARG A 518 -26.08 -16.43 -4.18
N ALA A 519 -27.10 -16.30 -5.02
CA ALA A 519 -28.25 -17.19 -5.04
C ALA A 519 -28.67 -17.54 -6.47
N MET A 520 -29.39 -18.64 -6.59
CA MET A 520 -29.98 -19.12 -7.84
C MET A 520 -31.22 -19.94 -7.52
N VAL A 521 -32.25 -19.81 -8.35
CA VAL A 521 -33.39 -20.72 -8.32
C VAL A 521 -33.08 -21.94 -9.18
N ILE A 522 -33.18 -23.12 -8.60
CA ILE A 522 -32.88 -24.39 -9.26
C ILE A 522 -34.21 -25.12 -9.52
N PRO A 523 -34.48 -25.55 -10.76
CA PRO A 523 -35.70 -26.26 -11.08
C PRO A 523 -35.75 -27.65 -10.43
N GLN A 524 -36.94 -28.23 -10.41
CA GLN A 524 -37.12 -29.63 -10.00
C GLN A 524 -36.29 -30.56 -10.89
N GLY A 525 -35.57 -31.49 -10.27
CA GLY A 525 -34.74 -32.47 -10.94
C GLY A 525 -33.41 -32.76 -10.22
N GLU A 526 -32.60 -33.59 -10.85
CA GLU A 526 -31.19 -33.78 -10.49
C GLU A 526 -30.33 -32.94 -11.43
N HIS A 527 -29.51 -32.06 -10.85
CA HIS A 527 -28.79 -31.03 -11.59
C HIS A 527 -27.33 -30.97 -11.17
N GLN A 528 -26.45 -30.73 -12.14
CA GLN A 528 -25.09 -30.26 -11.91
C GLN A 528 -25.04 -28.76 -12.09
N ILE A 529 -24.57 -28.04 -11.06
CA ILE A 529 -24.40 -26.58 -11.10
C ILE A 529 -22.92 -26.25 -11.16
N GLU A 530 -22.53 -25.35 -12.06
CA GLU A 530 -21.16 -24.87 -12.18
C GLU A 530 -21.08 -23.35 -12.07
N PHE A 531 -20.12 -22.84 -11.32
CA PHE A 531 -19.69 -21.45 -11.37
C PHE A 531 -18.29 -21.34 -11.94
N LYS A 532 -18.11 -20.57 -13.01
CA LYS A 532 -16.81 -20.34 -13.68
C LYS A 532 -16.47 -18.85 -13.65
N PHE A 533 -15.26 -18.49 -13.20
CA PHE A 533 -14.79 -17.11 -13.18
C PHE A 533 -13.96 -16.80 -14.42
N GLU A 534 -14.61 -16.19 -15.41
CA GLU A 534 -14.05 -15.89 -16.73
C GLU A 534 -14.29 -14.41 -17.11
N PRO A 535 -13.64 -13.45 -16.43
CA PRO A 535 -13.83 -12.02 -16.70
C PRO A 535 -13.27 -11.62 -18.07
N ARG A 536 -14.14 -11.11 -18.95
CA ARG A 536 -13.78 -10.65 -20.31
C ARG A 536 -12.66 -9.61 -20.29
N SER A 537 -12.72 -8.69 -19.32
CA SER A 537 -11.74 -7.60 -19.16
C SER A 537 -10.32 -8.10 -18.91
N TYR A 538 -10.15 -9.20 -18.18
CA TYR A 538 -8.85 -9.82 -17.91
C TYR A 538 -8.23 -10.41 -19.17
N TYR A 539 -8.97 -11.25 -19.90
CA TYR A 539 -8.45 -11.92 -21.09
C TYR A 539 -8.13 -10.94 -22.22
N LEU A 540 -8.96 -9.91 -22.40
CA LEU A 540 -8.68 -8.84 -23.37
C LEU A 540 -7.45 -8.03 -22.94
N GLY A 541 -7.38 -7.62 -21.68
CA GLY A 541 -6.26 -6.86 -21.13
C GLY A 541 -4.92 -7.58 -21.25
N ASN A 542 -4.90 -8.89 -21.00
CA ASN A 542 -3.69 -9.71 -21.13
C ASN A 542 -3.17 -9.74 -22.58
N LYS A 543 -4.07 -9.89 -23.57
CA LYS A 543 -3.70 -9.84 -25.00
C LYS A 543 -3.12 -8.48 -25.39
N VAL A 544 -3.78 -7.39 -24.99
CA VAL A 544 -3.32 -6.03 -25.27
C VAL A 544 -1.97 -5.74 -24.60
N SER A 545 -1.79 -6.15 -23.35
CA SER A 545 -0.52 -6.01 -22.61
C SER A 545 0.61 -6.74 -23.32
N LEU A 546 0.39 -7.99 -23.75
CA LEU A 546 1.39 -8.78 -24.46
C LEU A 546 1.84 -8.08 -25.75
N ILE A 547 0.88 -7.63 -26.58
CA ILE A 547 1.18 -6.91 -27.83
C ILE A 547 1.97 -5.62 -27.54
N SER A 548 1.57 -4.87 -26.51
CA SER A 548 2.22 -3.60 -26.15
C SER A 548 3.65 -3.82 -25.64
N SER A 549 3.89 -4.85 -24.83
CA SER A 549 5.22 -5.25 -24.38
C SER A 549 6.13 -5.66 -25.54
N LEU A 550 5.60 -6.40 -26.51
CA LEU A 550 6.35 -6.77 -27.73
C LEU A 550 6.74 -5.53 -28.54
N ILE A 551 5.81 -4.60 -28.75
CA ILE A 551 6.09 -3.34 -29.45
C ILE A 551 7.18 -2.54 -28.72
N LEU A 552 7.10 -2.43 -27.39
CA LEU A 552 8.12 -1.73 -26.60
C LEU A 552 9.51 -2.35 -26.75
N LEU A 553 9.60 -3.68 -26.67
CA LEU A 553 10.88 -4.39 -26.85
C LEU A 553 11.45 -4.19 -28.25
N LEU A 554 10.60 -4.21 -29.28
CA LEU A 554 11.00 -3.93 -30.66
C LEU A 554 11.51 -2.49 -30.82
N LEU A 555 10.86 -1.50 -30.18
CA LEU A 555 11.31 -0.11 -30.21
C LEU A 555 12.66 0.08 -29.52
N VAL A 556 12.86 -0.56 -28.35
CA VAL A 556 14.14 -0.52 -27.64
C VAL A 556 15.24 -1.16 -28.49
N ALA A 557 14.99 -2.34 -29.05
CA ALA A 557 15.94 -3.03 -29.94
C ALA A 557 16.26 -2.19 -31.18
N PHE A 558 15.26 -1.53 -31.77
CA PHE A 558 15.43 -0.63 -32.91
C PHE A 558 16.30 0.58 -32.56
N ILE A 559 16.03 1.27 -31.44
CA ILE A 559 16.81 2.43 -31.00
C ILE A 559 18.26 2.00 -30.72
N PHE A 560 18.45 0.90 -30.00
CA PHE A 560 19.78 0.40 -29.69
C PHE A 560 20.55 0.01 -30.95
N GLY A 561 19.91 -0.71 -31.89
CA GLY A 561 20.49 -1.06 -33.17
C GLY A 561 20.83 0.17 -34.02
N LYS A 562 19.98 1.20 -34.02
CA LYS A 562 20.22 2.48 -34.68
C LYS A 562 21.44 3.20 -34.10
N GLU A 563 21.58 3.27 -32.78
CA GLU A 563 22.72 3.93 -32.12
C GLU A 563 24.03 3.18 -32.38
N ILE A 564 24.03 1.85 -32.34
CA ILE A 564 25.20 1.04 -32.73
C ILE A 564 25.59 1.32 -34.18
N TYR A 565 24.60 1.33 -35.09
CA TYR A 565 24.84 1.62 -36.49
C TYR A 565 25.43 3.02 -36.71
N LEU A 566 24.89 4.05 -36.05
CA LEU A 566 25.40 5.41 -36.13
C LEU A 566 26.82 5.54 -35.55
N TRP A 567 27.10 4.85 -34.44
CA TRP A 567 28.42 4.79 -33.83
C TRP A 567 29.45 4.17 -34.79
N TYR A 568 29.11 3.01 -35.38
CA TYR A 568 29.98 2.33 -36.35
C TYR A 568 30.24 3.20 -37.59
N LYS A 569 29.18 3.82 -38.13
CA LYS A 569 29.30 4.74 -39.27
C LYS A 569 30.22 5.92 -38.95
N LYS A 570 30.16 6.47 -37.73
CA LYS A 570 30.99 7.60 -37.31
C LYS A 570 32.48 7.22 -37.14
N GLN A 571 32.79 5.97 -36.79
CA GLN A 571 34.17 5.48 -36.82
C GLN A 571 34.67 5.30 -38.26
N SER A 572 33.86 4.68 -39.15
CA SER A 572 34.25 4.45 -40.55
C SER A 572 34.47 5.70 -41.40
N ILE A 573 34.04 6.88 -40.92
CA ILE A 573 34.24 8.18 -41.61
C ILE A 573 35.49 8.90 -41.06
N ASN A 574 35.98 8.52 -39.88
CA ASN A 574 37.15 9.13 -39.23
C ASN A 574 38.44 8.30 -39.38
N ASP A 575 38.33 7.05 -39.80
CA ASP A 575 39.43 6.23 -40.35
C ASP A 575 39.50 6.43 -41.87
#